data_AF-A0A9X0R3R9-F1
#
_entry.id   AF-A0A9X0R3R9-F1
#
_cell.length_a   1.000
_cell.length_b   1.000
_cell.length_c   1.000
_cell.angle_alpha   90.00
_cell.angle_beta   90.00
_cell.angle_gamma   90.00
#
_symmetry.space_group_name_H-M   'P 1'
#
loop_
_entity.id
_entity.type
_entity.pdbx_description
1 polymer ?
#
loop_
_entity_poly.entity_id
_entity_poly.type
_entity_poly.pdbx_seq_one_letter_code
_entity_poly.pdbx_strand_id
1 'polypeptide(L)' 'MPALVDPTEEDRRLVRAMSGFGIPQEQIATHLGIDAKTLRKHFRQDLDRGMVEATAKVAQSLFQMATTGKNVAAAIF' A
#
# COMPACT_ATOMS: atom_id res chain seq x y z
N MET A 1 21.09 13.89 6.22
CA MET A 1 20.24 12.98 5.43
C MET A 1 19.38 13.86 4.54
N PRO A 2 19.52 13.84 3.21
CA PRO A 2 18.79 14.79 2.38
C PRO A 2 17.31 14.39 2.41
N ALA A 3 16.45 15.33 2.79
CA ALA A 3 15.01 15.18 2.67
C ALA A 3 14.68 14.96 1.18
N LEU A 4 13.79 14.01 0.88
CA LEU A 4 13.15 13.94 -0.43
C LEU A 4 12.53 15.32 -0.72
N VAL A 5 13.16 16.09 -1.61
CA VAL A 5 12.75 17.47 -1.91
C VAL A 5 11.44 17.48 -2.69
N ASP A 6 11.20 16.44 -3.49
CA ASP A 6 9.91 16.16 -4.11
C ASP A 6 9.69 14.64 -4.24
N PRO A 7 8.57 14.10 -3.73
CA PRO A 7 8.19 12.70 -3.93
C PRO A 7 7.94 12.39 -5.40
N THR A 8 8.60 11.34 -5.92
CA THR A 8 8.29 10.82 -7.24
C THR A 8 7.03 9.94 -7.22
N GLU A 9 6.42 9.70 -8.37
CA GLU A 9 5.32 8.74 -8.47
C GLU A 9 5.75 7.31 -8.08
N GLU A 10 7.02 6.98 -8.28
CA GLU A 10 7.59 5.70 -7.85
C GLU A 10 7.60 5.59 -6.31
N ASP A 11 8.05 6.64 -5.61
CA ASP A 11 8.01 6.71 -4.15
C ASP A 11 6.57 6.57 -3.64
N ARG A 12 5.61 7.25 -4.27
CA ARG A 12 4.19 7.16 -3.90
C ARG A 12 3.65 5.75 -4.08
N ARG A 13 3.99 5.10 -5.19
CA ARG A 13 3.61 3.71 -5.46
C ARG A 13 4.22 2.76 -4.42
N LEU A 14 5.47 2.97 -4.05
CA LEU A 14 6.17 2.19 -3.02
C LEU A 14 5.48 2.34 -1.66
N VAL A 15 5.20 3.58 -1.22
CA VAL A 15 4.51 3.85 0.05
C VAL A 15 3.10 3.24 0.08
N ARG A 16 2.31 3.39 -1.00
CA ARG A 16 0.98 2.76 -1.12
C ARG A 16 1.08 1.23 -0.98
N ALA A 17 2.03 0.60 -1.65
CA ALA A 17 2.21 -0.85 -1.59
C ALA A 17 2.61 -1.31 -0.18
N MET A 18 3.65 -0.71 0.39
CA MET A 18 4.17 -1.08 1.71
C MET A 18 3.13 -0.89 2.83
N SER A 19 2.39 0.23 2.80
CA SER A 19 1.30 0.45 3.75
C SER A 19 0.13 -0.51 3.52
N GLY A 20 -0.18 -0.85 2.27
CA GLY A 20 -1.16 -1.87 1.93
C GLY A 20 -0.81 -3.27 2.42
N PHE A 21 0.49 -3.57 2.58
CA PHE A 21 0.98 -4.80 3.19
C PHE A 21 1.01 -4.76 4.72
N GLY A 22 0.57 -3.66 5.34
CA GLY A 22 0.56 -3.49 6.80
C GLY A 22 1.93 -3.14 7.40
N ILE A 23 2.91 -2.71 6.58
CA ILE A 23 4.22 -2.32 7.10
C ILE A 23 4.08 -1.04 7.94
N PRO A 24 4.64 -0.99 9.17
CA PRO A 24 4.58 0.19 10.01
C PRO A 24 5.22 1.42 9.36
N GLN A 25 4.60 2.59 9.50
CA GLN A 25 5.06 3.84 8.87
C GLN A 25 6.52 4.20 9.23
N GLU A 26 6.96 3.92 10.45
CA GLU A 26 8.35 4.14 10.89
C GLU A 26 9.36 3.30 10.08
N GLN A 27 8.99 2.07 9.71
CA GLN A 27 9.83 1.21 8.87
C GLN A 27 9.81 1.67 7.41
N ILE A 28 8.67 2.16 6.91
CA ILE A 28 8.57 2.77 5.58
C ILE A 28 9.45 4.03 5.50
N ALA A 29 9.43 4.87 6.53
CA ALA A 29 10.26 6.07 6.62
C ALA A 29 11.75 5.70 6.63
N THR A 30 12.13 4.69 7.42
CA THR A 30 13.49 4.13 7.46
C THR A 30 13.93 3.62 6.09
N HIS A 31 13.04 2.91 5.38
CA HIS A 31 13.32 2.38 4.04
C HIS A 31 13.59 3.49 3.01
N LEU A 32 12.86 4.61 3.11
CA LEU A 32 13.04 5.79 2.27
C LEU A 32 14.18 6.71 2.73
N GLY A 33 14.82 6.42 3.87
CA GLY A 33 15.88 7.25 4.44
C GLY A 33 15.40 8.64 4.92
N ILE A 34 14.12 8.77 5.26
CA ILE A 34 13.49 10.02 5.74
C ILE A 34 12.97 9.86 7.16
N ASP A 35 12.73 10.97 7.84
CA ASP A 35 12.03 10.94 9.12
C ASP A 35 10.53 10.67 8.94
N ALA A 36 9.89 10.08 9.94
CA ALA A 36 8.47 9.73 9.87
C ALA A 36 7.52 10.94 9.74
N LYS A 37 7.94 12.14 10.18
CA LYS A 37 7.16 13.36 9.98
C LYS A 37 7.19 13.77 8.51
N THR A 38 8.34 13.65 7.83
CA THR A 38 8.47 13.85 6.38
C THR A 38 7.64 12.83 5.61
N LEU A 39 7.68 11.55 6.00
CA LEU A 39 6.80 10.53 5.39
C LEU A 39 5.32 10.94 5.45
N ARG A 40 4.83 11.28 6.66
CA ARG A 40 3.44 11.69 6.87
C ARG A 40 3.08 12.99 6.14
N LYS A 41 4.03 13.93 6.00
CA LYS A 41 3.82 15.20 5.29
C LYS A 41 3.63 14.99 3.79
N HIS A 42 4.44 14.13 3.17
CA HIS A 42 4.52 14.00 1.71
C HIS A 42 3.65 12.88 1.13
N PHE A 43 3.37 11.85 1.94
CA PHE A 43 2.72 10.61 1.50
C PHE A 43 1.43 10.29 2.27
N ARG A 44 0.77 11.28 2.88
CA ARG A 44 -0.46 11.07 3.66
C ARG A 44 -1.53 10.30 2.88
N GLN A 45 -1.81 10.75 1.65
CA GLN A 45 -2.80 10.12 0.80
C GLN A 45 -2.40 8.68 0.41
N ASP A 46 -1.11 8.45 0.21
CA ASP A 46 -0.57 7.14 -0.17
C ASP A 46 -0.69 6.14 0.98
N LEU A 47 -0.38 6.58 2.20
CA LEU A 47 -0.55 5.80 3.42
C LEU A 47 -2.01 5.46 3.71
N ASP A 48 -2.91 6.44 3.54
CA ASP A 48 -4.33 6.25 3.82
C ASP A 48 -4.99 5.34 2.77
N ARG A 49 -4.51 5.35 1.52
CA ARG A 49 -5.04 4.52 0.42
C ARG A 49 -4.50 3.09 0.42
N GLY A 50 -3.27 2.87 0.87
CA GLY A 50 -2.58 1.58 0.70
C GLY A 50 -3.39 0.38 1.15
N MET A 51 -3.96 0.43 2.38
CA MET A 51 -4.75 -0.67 2.94
C MET A 51 -6.03 -0.92 2.14
N VAL A 52 -6.74 0.14 1.74
CA VAL A 52 -7.98 0.03 0.97
C VAL A 52 -7.71 -0.56 -0.41
N GLU A 53 -6.68 -0.06 -1.10
CA GLU A 53 -6.31 -0.56 -2.42
C GLU A 53 -5.82 -2.02 -2.39
N ALA A 54 -5.05 -2.41 -1.38
CA ALA A 54 -4.61 -3.80 -1.21
C ALA A 54 -5.81 -4.73 -0.97
N THR A 55 -6.73 -4.32 -0.08
CA THR A 55 -7.96 -5.07 0.21
C THR A 55 -8.82 -5.22 -1.05
N ALA A 56 -9.01 -4.14 -1.81
CA ALA A 56 -9.79 -4.17 -3.04
C ALA A 56 -9.19 -5.11 -4.10
N LYS A 57 -7.86 -5.14 -4.25
CA LYS A 57 -7.18 -6.06 -5.19
C LYS A 57 -7.38 -7.52 -4.80
N VAL A 58 -7.29 -7.84 -3.51
CA VAL A 58 -7.54 -9.20 -3.01
C VAL A 58 -9.00 -9.59 -3.24
N ALA A 59 -9.94 -8.71 -2.88
CA ALA A 59 -11.37 -8.94 -3.10
C ALA A 59 -11.70 -9.16 -4.59
N GLN A 60 -11.13 -8.34 -5.49
CA GLN A 60 -11.30 -8.51 -6.94
C GLN A 60 -10.80 -9.87 -7.42
N SER A 61 -9.62 -10.30 -6.95
CA SER A 61 -9.06 -11.60 -7.30
C SER A 61 -9.93 -12.75 -6.81
N LEU A 62 -10.42 -12.68 -5.57
CA LEU A 62 -11.32 -13.69 -4.99
C LEU A 62 -12.66 -13.74 -5.72
N PHE A 63 -13.24 -12.59 -6.06
CA PHE A 63 -14.46 -12.54 -6.86
C PHE A 63 -14.30 -13.21 -8.22
N GLN A 64 -13.19 -12.96 -8.93
CA GLN A 64 -12.90 -13.62 -10.21
C GLN A 64 -12.75 -15.14 -10.04
N MET A 65 -12.02 -15.59 -9.02
CA MET A 65 -11.85 -17.02 -8.72
C MET A 65 -13.17 -17.71 -8.37
N ALA A 66 -14.05 -17.02 -7.63
CA ALA A 66 -15.37 -17.52 -7.25
C ALA A 66 -16.33 -17.64 -8.45
N THR A 67 -16.30 -16.66 -9.36
CA THR A 67 -17.27 -16.56 -10.46
C THR A 67 -16.85 -17.28 -11.74
N THR A 68 -15.54 -17.47 -11.96
CA THR A 68 -15.02 -18.10 -13.20
C THR A 68 -14.20 -19.36 -12.94
N GLY A 69 -13.46 -19.41 -11.83
CA GLY A 69 -12.44 -20.43 -11.56
C GLY A 69 -12.93 -21.71 -10.89
N LYS A 70 -14.24 -21.84 -10.59
CA LYS A 70 -14.81 -22.93 -9.76
C LYS A 70 -14.09 -23.13 -8.41
N ASN A 71 -13.50 -22.07 -7.85
CA ASN A 71 -12.84 -22.12 -6.55
C ASN A 71 -13.85 -21.79 -5.44
N VAL A 72 -14.43 -22.83 -4.83
CA VAL A 72 -15.45 -22.69 -3.77
C VAL A 72 -14.91 -21.95 -2.54
N ALA A 73 -13.62 -22.09 -2.22
CA ALA A 73 -13.03 -21.38 -1.08
C ALA A 73 -13.01 -19.86 -1.28
N ALA A 74 -12.90 -19.39 -2.53
CA ALA A 74 -12.99 -17.97 -2.83
C ALA A 74 -14.43 -17.40 -2.74
N ALA A 75 -15.45 -18.27 -2.74
CA ALA A 75 -16.86 -17.86 -2.70
C ALA A 75 -17.38 -17.54 -1.29
N ILE A 76 -16.58 -17.76 -0.24
CA ILE A 76 -16.94 -17.54 1.16
C ILE A 76 -16.12 -16.41 1.84
N PHE A 77 -15.37 -15.65 1.05
CA PHE A 77 -14.55 -14.52 1.51
C PHE A 77 -15.39 -13.28 1.84
#